data_AF-A0A940BZ01-F1
#
_entry.id   AF-A0A940BZ01-F1
#
_cell.length_a   1.000
_cell.length_b   1.000
_cell.length_c   1.000
_cell.angle_alpha   90.00
_cell.angle_beta   90.00
_cell.angle_gamma   90.00
#
_symmetry.space_group_name_H-M   'P 1'
#
loop_
_entity.id
_entity.type
_entity.pdbx_description
1 polymer ?
#
loop_
_entity_poly.entity_id
_entity_poly.type
_entity_poly.pdbx_seq_one_letter_code
_entity_poly.pdbx_strand_id
1 'polypeptide(L)'
;MGELRFTADEDMTVGELLRVKNGVSRRLVASLKHQDGGITCNGAPVRTVDRVKKGDVVILNDSGDESLEPDASLNIPVVYENGSLVVFNKPPGVPVHPSHKHRSGTLGNWFAHLYPGLTFRPVSRLDANTSGLCIAAKDAHAANRLQGNCRKVYYAVVHGMTDESGTIDAPIARERESIILRCVREDGKPSVTHYRRTACCGKYSLLRLELETGRTHQIRVHCAYIGHPLAGDDLYGGSREDIARHALHCGELTFPDPMTGEEIKLVCPLPEDMAGLTEKDHITGGTTMEKIASFQVDHTKFGVGMYISRIDGDAVTYDVRMVKPNGGVYVSNPSLHTIEHLFATYARNSAVKDGIIYVGPMGCRTGFYLITRDTVTQEQAIALVRDAYRFISEYHDEIPGCTEVECGNYLEHDLESARKDVLPLLKVLEDYTPEMLDYRWHTTQK
;
A
#
# COMPACT_ATOMS: atom_id res chain seq x y z
N MET A 1 -31.33 -4.01 -29.89
CA MET A 1 -31.81 -5.26 -29.25
C MET A 1 -32.85 -5.85 -30.17
N GLY A 2 -32.65 -7.10 -30.59
CA GLY A 2 -33.39 -7.68 -31.71
C GLY A 2 -33.96 -9.04 -31.37
N GLU A 3 -35.23 -9.21 -31.67
CA GLU A 3 -35.89 -10.50 -31.80
C GLU A 3 -35.13 -11.33 -32.85
N LEU A 4 -34.57 -12.48 -32.47
CA LEU A 4 -33.94 -13.38 -33.44
C LEU A 4 -34.96 -14.42 -33.88
N ARG A 5 -35.25 -14.46 -35.18
CA ARG A 5 -36.24 -15.36 -35.78
C ARG A 5 -35.54 -16.45 -36.58
N PHE A 6 -35.94 -17.69 -36.34
CA PHE A 6 -35.42 -18.87 -37.03
C PHE A 6 -36.61 -19.70 -37.54
N THR A 7 -36.64 -19.98 -38.84
CA THR A 7 -37.68 -20.83 -39.44
C THR A 7 -37.14 -22.24 -39.61
N ALA A 8 -37.89 -23.24 -39.15
CA ALA A 8 -37.56 -24.64 -39.36
C ALA A 8 -37.73 -25.02 -40.84
N ASP A 9 -36.68 -25.57 -41.45
CA ASP A 9 -36.69 -26.04 -42.84
C ASP A 9 -37.12 -27.52 -42.99
N GLU A 10 -37.10 -28.26 -41.88
CA GLU A 10 -37.53 -29.65 -41.73
C GLU A 10 -37.94 -29.93 -40.27
N ASP A 11 -38.49 -31.12 -40.02
CA ASP A 11 -38.94 -31.53 -38.68
C ASP A 11 -37.75 -31.88 -37.78
N MET A 12 -37.48 -31.06 -36.76
CA MET A 12 -36.35 -31.22 -35.84
C MET A 12 -36.70 -30.74 -34.43
N THR A 13 -35.77 -30.86 -33.49
CA THR A 13 -35.94 -30.22 -32.17
C THR A 13 -35.58 -28.73 -32.22
N VAL A 14 -36.19 -27.92 -31.36
CA VAL A 14 -35.80 -26.52 -31.16
C VAL A 14 -34.29 -26.41 -30.88
N GLY A 15 -33.72 -27.34 -30.12
CA GLY A 15 -32.30 -27.36 -29.80
C GLY A 15 -31.38 -27.60 -31.01
N GLU A 16 -31.80 -28.43 -31.97
CA GLU A 16 -31.08 -28.67 -33.23
C GLU A 16 -31.19 -27.45 -34.15
N LEU A 17 -32.39 -26.89 -34.31
CA LEU A 17 -32.61 -25.69 -35.11
C LEU A 17 -31.71 -24.54 -34.65
N LEU A 18 -31.69 -24.27 -33.35
CA LEU A 18 -30.92 -23.15 -32.80
C LEU A 18 -29.41 -23.43 -32.83
N ARG A 19 -28.95 -24.58 -32.32
CA ARG A 19 -27.51 -24.80 -32.10
C ARG A 19 -26.80 -25.41 -33.30
N VAL A 20 -27.44 -26.36 -33.98
CA VAL A 20 -26.79 -27.16 -35.04
C VAL A 20 -26.93 -26.44 -36.37
N LYS A 21 -28.15 -26.00 -36.71
CA LYS A 21 -28.41 -25.32 -37.99
C LYS A 21 -28.00 -23.86 -37.99
N ASN A 22 -28.32 -23.13 -36.92
CA ASN A 22 -28.15 -21.66 -36.88
C ASN A 22 -27.01 -21.18 -35.96
N GLY A 23 -26.22 -22.10 -35.38
CA GLY A 23 -25.01 -21.75 -34.62
C GLY A 23 -25.24 -20.89 -33.37
N VAL A 24 -26.47 -20.82 -32.85
CA VAL A 24 -26.79 -20.05 -31.66
C VAL A 24 -25.99 -20.59 -30.47
N SER A 25 -25.28 -19.69 -29.78
CA SER A 25 -24.37 -20.09 -28.70
C SER A 25 -25.09 -20.85 -27.60
N ARG A 26 -24.43 -21.87 -27.02
CA ARG A 26 -24.96 -22.61 -25.86
C ARG A 26 -25.32 -21.69 -24.69
N ARG A 27 -24.57 -20.59 -24.51
CA ARG A 27 -24.76 -19.64 -23.41
C ARG A 27 -26.08 -18.88 -23.57
N LEU A 28 -26.37 -18.37 -24.76
CA LEU A 28 -27.62 -17.67 -25.06
C LEU A 28 -28.83 -18.61 -24.95
N VAL A 29 -28.73 -19.82 -25.50
CA VAL A 29 -29.81 -20.82 -25.37
C VAL A 29 -30.01 -21.22 -23.91
N ALA A 30 -28.97 -21.28 -23.09
CA ALA A 30 -29.08 -21.60 -21.67
C ALA A 30 -29.72 -20.45 -20.86
N SER A 31 -29.39 -19.19 -21.14
CA SER A 31 -30.00 -18.05 -20.44
C SER A 31 -31.50 -17.94 -20.74
N LEU A 32 -31.89 -18.07 -22.02
CA LEU A 32 -33.28 -17.90 -22.46
C LEU A 32 -34.23 -19.02 -22.00
N LYS A 33 -33.72 -20.22 -21.69
CA LYS A 33 -34.54 -21.33 -21.15
C LYS A 33 -35.19 -21.01 -19.80
N HIS A 34 -34.60 -20.10 -19.05
CA HIS A 34 -35.03 -19.75 -17.70
C HIS A 34 -35.80 -18.43 -17.66
N GLN A 35 -36.00 -17.79 -18.82
CA GLN A 35 -36.77 -16.56 -18.96
C GLN A 35 -38.16 -16.87 -19.51
N ASP A 36 -39.20 -16.32 -18.88
CA ASP A 36 -40.57 -16.43 -19.37
C ASP A 36 -40.68 -15.80 -20.76
N GLY A 37 -41.06 -16.60 -21.76
CA GLY A 37 -41.14 -16.17 -23.16
C GLY A 37 -39.79 -16.00 -23.85
N GLY A 38 -38.67 -16.41 -23.25
CA GLY A 38 -37.32 -16.30 -23.83
C GLY A 38 -37.13 -17.12 -25.10
N ILE A 39 -37.83 -18.26 -25.21
CA ILE A 39 -37.88 -19.09 -26.42
C ILE A 39 -39.35 -19.40 -26.73
N THR A 40 -39.84 -18.94 -27.87
CA THR A 40 -41.20 -19.22 -28.33
C THR A 40 -41.22 -19.84 -29.72
N CYS A 41 -42.23 -20.63 -30.02
CA CYS A 41 -42.53 -21.14 -31.34
C CYS A 41 -43.95 -20.71 -31.71
N ASN A 42 -44.11 -19.99 -32.82
CA ASN A 42 -45.41 -19.46 -33.26
C ASN A 42 -46.17 -18.71 -32.14
N GLY A 43 -45.45 -18.02 -31.25
CA GLY A 43 -46.00 -17.26 -30.13
C GLY A 43 -46.23 -18.04 -28.83
N ALA A 44 -46.01 -19.36 -28.79
CA ALA A 44 -46.13 -20.18 -27.58
C ALA A 44 -44.74 -20.54 -26.99
N PRO A 45 -44.55 -20.54 -25.65
CA PRO A 45 -43.29 -20.96 -25.04
C PRO A 45 -42.91 -22.41 -25.37
N VAL A 46 -41.63 -22.66 -25.67
CA VAL A 46 -41.12 -23.99 -26.01
C VAL A 46 -39.78 -24.29 -25.33
N ARG A 47 -39.52 -25.58 -25.07
CA ARG A 47 -38.23 -26.07 -24.55
C ARG A 47 -37.37 -26.55 -25.71
N THR A 48 -36.06 -26.58 -25.48
CA THR A 48 -35.11 -27.06 -26.50
C THR A 48 -35.26 -28.53 -26.91
N VAL A 49 -36.01 -29.31 -26.14
CA VAL A 49 -36.29 -30.73 -26.43
C VAL A 49 -37.58 -30.92 -27.23
N ASP A 50 -38.42 -29.89 -27.30
CA ASP A 50 -39.69 -29.95 -28.02
C ASP A 50 -39.41 -29.93 -29.53
N ARG A 51 -40.27 -30.59 -30.31
CA ARG A 51 -40.14 -30.70 -31.77
C ARG A 51 -40.87 -29.57 -32.47
N VAL A 52 -40.28 -29.08 -33.55
CA VAL A 52 -40.85 -28.10 -34.48
C VAL A 52 -40.97 -28.74 -35.86
N LYS A 53 -42.01 -28.36 -36.61
CA LYS A 53 -42.27 -28.82 -37.96
C LYS A 53 -41.69 -27.87 -38.98
N LYS A 54 -41.47 -28.35 -40.20
CA LYS A 54 -41.14 -27.48 -41.34
C LYS A 54 -42.14 -26.31 -41.44
N GLY A 55 -41.60 -25.09 -41.46
CA GLY A 55 -42.36 -23.84 -41.54
C GLY A 55 -42.64 -23.17 -40.19
N ASP A 56 -42.43 -23.87 -39.06
CA ASP A 56 -42.56 -23.27 -37.73
C ASP A 56 -41.50 -22.19 -37.51
N VAL A 57 -41.88 -21.11 -36.84
CA VAL A 57 -40.99 -19.98 -36.54
C VAL A 57 -40.66 -19.98 -35.05
N VAL A 58 -39.40 -20.24 -34.74
CA VAL A 58 -38.83 -20.12 -33.40
C VAL A 58 -38.25 -18.71 -33.22
N ILE A 59 -38.68 -18.06 -32.16
CA ILE A 59 -38.27 -16.70 -31.80
C ILE A 59 -37.49 -16.77 -30.49
N LEU A 60 -36.29 -16.18 -30.49
CA LEU A 60 -35.54 -15.89 -29.28
C LEU A 60 -35.78 -14.44 -28.87
N ASN A 61 -36.43 -14.27 -27.74
CA ASN A 61 -36.63 -12.99 -27.11
C ASN A 61 -35.48 -12.76 -26.13
N ASP A 62 -34.36 -12.29 -26.67
CA ASP A 62 -33.27 -11.77 -25.85
C ASP A 62 -33.66 -10.39 -25.33
N SER A 63 -34.31 -10.37 -24.17
CA SER A 63 -34.68 -9.15 -23.45
C SER A 63 -33.47 -8.34 -22.97
N GLY A 64 -32.24 -8.78 -23.27
CA GLY A 64 -31.02 -8.23 -22.73
C GLY A 64 -30.79 -8.74 -21.31
N ASP A 65 -29.51 -8.83 -20.93
CA ASP A 65 -29.04 -9.27 -19.62
C ASP A 65 -29.99 -8.90 -18.47
N GLU A 66 -30.20 -9.84 -17.52
CA GLU A 66 -30.81 -9.52 -16.22
C GLU A 66 -30.21 -8.20 -15.74
N SER A 67 -31.03 -7.16 -15.67
CA SER A 67 -30.58 -5.85 -15.23
C SER A 67 -30.03 -6.02 -13.82
N LEU A 68 -28.72 -5.79 -13.67
CA LEU A 68 -28.11 -5.85 -12.36
C LEU A 68 -28.74 -4.78 -11.48
N GLU A 69 -29.32 -5.20 -10.36
CA GLU A 69 -29.86 -4.27 -9.37
C GLU A 69 -28.73 -3.32 -8.91
N PRO A 70 -28.89 -2.00 -9.04
CA PRO A 70 -27.90 -1.02 -8.60
C PRO A 70 -27.65 -1.12 -7.09
N ASP A 71 -26.39 -0.98 -6.68
CA ASP A 71 -26.01 -0.95 -5.25
C ASP A 71 -25.17 0.28 -4.93
N ALA A 72 -25.83 1.31 -4.39
CA ALA A 72 -25.23 2.58 -4.01
C ALA A 72 -24.48 2.52 -2.65
N SER A 73 -24.56 1.40 -1.92
CA SER A 73 -23.89 1.25 -0.63
C SER A 73 -22.40 0.93 -0.76
N LEU A 74 -21.98 0.50 -1.95
CA LEU A 74 -20.58 0.27 -2.28
C LEU A 74 -19.87 1.59 -2.59
N ASN A 75 -18.55 1.62 -2.40
CA ASN A 75 -17.70 2.71 -2.84
C ASN A 75 -16.41 2.13 -3.43
N ILE A 76 -16.43 1.85 -4.73
CA ILE A 76 -15.29 1.25 -5.44
C ILE A 76 -14.65 2.33 -6.32
N PRO A 77 -13.40 2.75 -6.04
CA PRO A 77 -12.76 3.83 -6.78
C PRO A 77 -12.60 3.54 -8.27
N VAL A 78 -12.89 4.55 -9.09
CA VAL A 78 -12.54 4.58 -10.51
C VAL A 78 -11.10 5.10 -10.65
N VAL A 79 -10.25 4.32 -11.32
CA VAL A 79 -8.85 4.67 -11.59
C VAL A 79 -8.70 5.35 -12.94
N TYR A 80 -9.47 4.90 -13.92
CA TYR A 80 -9.46 5.43 -15.28
C TYR A 80 -10.82 5.24 -15.93
N GLU A 81 -11.24 6.20 -16.73
CA GLU A 81 -12.51 6.15 -17.43
C GLU A 81 -12.45 6.98 -18.72
N ASN A 82 -13.11 6.49 -19.75
CA ASN A 82 -13.43 7.26 -20.94
C ASN A 82 -14.83 6.89 -21.47
N GLY A 83 -15.16 7.29 -22.70
CA GLY A 83 -16.47 7.01 -23.31
C GLY A 83 -16.77 5.52 -23.50
N SER A 84 -15.76 4.67 -23.66
CA SER A 84 -15.89 3.27 -24.04
C SER A 84 -15.62 2.27 -22.90
N LEU A 85 -14.94 2.67 -21.83
CA LEU A 85 -14.56 1.78 -20.74
C LEU A 85 -14.37 2.49 -19.39
N VAL A 86 -14.28 1.68 -18.34
CA VAL A 86 -13.93 2.07 -16.97
C VAL A 86 -13.00 1.03 -16.34
N VAL A 87 -12.02 1.49 -15.56
CA VAL A 87 -11.13 0.65 -14.75
C VAL A 87 -11.31 1.02 -13.29
N PHE A 88 -11.62 0.03 -12.48
CA PHE A 88 -11.82 0.16 -11.04
C PHE A 88 -10.61 -0.34 -10.25
N ASN A 89 -10.35 0.28 -9.09
CA ASN A 89 -9.54 -0.33 -8.04
C ASN A 89 -10.47 -1.16 -7.13
N LYS A 90 -10.64 -2.45 -7.45
CA LYS A 90 -11.56 -3.32 -6.71
C LYS A 90 -10.98 -3.63 -5.33
N PRO A 91 -11.68 -3.34 -4.22
CA PRO A 91 -11.24 -3.76 -2.90
C PRO A 91 -11.35 -5.29 -2.74
N PRO A 92 -10.64 -5.89 -1.77
CA PRO A 92 -10.88 -7.28 -1.38
C PRO A 92 -12.28 -7.45 -0.78
N GLY A 93 -12.82 -8.67 -0.81
CA GLY A 93 -14.16 -8.98 -0.30
C GLY A 93 -15.30 -8.71 -1.29
N VAL A 94 -15.06 -7.97 -2.37
CA VAL A 94 -16.07 -7.65 -3.39
C VAL A 94 -15.97 -8.62 -4.58
N PRO A 95 -16.99 -9.45 -4.84
CA PRO A 95 -17.07 -10.27 -6.06
C PRO A 95 -17.25 -9.40 -7.31
N VAL A 96 -16.80 -9.87 -8.47
CA VAL A 96 -17.02 -9.14 -9.74
C VAL A 96 -18.46 -9.27 -10.23
N HIS A 97 -19.06 -10.44 -10.10
CA HIS A 97 -20.41 -10.75 -10.57
C HIS A 97 -21.27 -11.30 -9.45
N PRO A 98 -22.61 -11.10 -9.55
CA PRO A 98 -23.53 -11.85 -8.72
C PRO A 98 -23.36 -13.35 -8.90
N SER A 99 -23.58 -14.07 -7.81
CA SER A 99 -23.61 -15.52 -7.77
C SER A 99 -24.73 -15.95 -6.84
N HIS A 100 -25.03 -17.26 -6.79
CA HIS A 100 -26.07 -17.77 -5.89
C HIS A 100 -25.85 -17.38 -4.41
N LYS A 101 -24.59 -17.21 -3.99
CA LYS A 101 -24.20 -16.78 -2.64
C LYS A 101 -24.09 -15.27 -2.45
N HIS A 102 -23.97 -14.50 -3.53
CA HIS A 102 -23.81 -13.04 -3.52
C HIS A 102 -24.69 -12.43 -4.60
N ARG A 103 -25.97 -12.18 -4.29
CA ARG A 103 -26.91 -11.62 -5.29
C ARG A 103 -26.74 -10.11 -5.51
N SER A 104 -26.21 -9.41 -4.52
CA SER A 104 -25.87 -7.97 -4.52
C SER A 104 -24.45 -7.76 -3.96
N GLY A 105 -24.00 -6.50 -3.81
CA GLY A 105 -22.68 -6.21 -3.26
C GLY A 105 -21.50 -6.54 -4.18
N THR A 106 -21.71 -6.54 -5.50
CA THR A 106 -20.67 -6.89 -6.49
C THR A 106 -20.23 -5.70 -7.32
N LEU A 107 -19.07 -5.81 -7.98
CA LEU A 107 -18.60 -4.78 -8.91
C LEU A 107 -19.61 -4.49 -10.01
N GLY A 108 -20.36 -5.51 -10.46
CA GLY A 108 -21.44 -5.33 -11.42
C GLY A 108 -22.61 -4.50 -10.88
N ASN A 109 -22.98 -4.67 -9.61
CA ASN A 109 -24.03 -3.85 -8.98
C ASN A 109 -23.57 -2.39 -8.79
N TRP A 110 -22.29 -2.19 -8.46
CA TRP A 110 -21.69 -0.86 -8.42
C TRP A 110 -21.65 -0.20 -9.82
N PHE A 111 -21.28 -0.95 -10.85
CA PHE A 111 -21.32 -0.48 -12.23
C PHE A 111 -22.74 -0.06 -12.65
N ALA A 112 -23.75 -0.87 -12.31
CA ALA A 112 -25.14 -0.56 -12.63
C ALA A 112 -25.64 0.72 -11.92
N HIS A 113 -25.11 1.02 -10.72
CA HIS A 113 -25.36 2.28 -10.03
C HIS A 113 -24.73 3.48 -10.74
N LEU A 114 -23.45 3.37 -11.12
CA LEU A 114 -22.74 4.48 -11.80
C LEU A 114 -23.22 4.72 -13.23
N TYR A 115 -23.65 3.68 -13.93
CA TYR A 115 -24.00 3.72 -15.35
C TYR A 115 -25.40 3.14 -15.60
N PRO A 116 -26.46 3.81 -15.12
CA PRO A 116 -27.82 3.34 -15.28
C PRO A 116 -28.14 3.14 -16.77
N GLY A 117 -28.65 1.96 -17.12
CA GLY A 117 -29.00 1.58 -18.48
C GLY A 117 -27.85 0.99 -19.31
N LEU A 118 -26.62 0.95 -18.79
CA LEU A 118 -25.52 0.21 -19.44
C LEU A 118 -25.43 -1.23 -18.92
N THR A 119 -25.19 -2.16 -19.84
CA THR A 119 -24.87 -3.54 -19.49
C THR A 119 -23.46 -3.64 -18.91
N PHE A 120 -23.30 -4.32 -17.78
CA PHE A 120 -21.98 -4.60 -17.23
C PHE A 120 -21.20 -5.61 -18.09
N ARG A 121 -20.10 -5.17 -18.71
CA ARG A 121 -19.25 -6.01 -19.57
C ARG A 121 -17.81 -6.09 -19.04
N PRO A 122 -17.53 -6.91 -18.01
CA PRO A 122 -16.17 -7.05 -17.52
C PRO A 122 -15.30 -7.74 -18.58
N VAL A 123 -14.20 -7.09 -18.93
CA VAL A 123 -13.19 -7.63 -19.86
C VAL A 123 -12.36 -8.70 -19.16
N SER A 124 -12.18 -8.55 -17.85
CA SER A 124 -11.45 -9.49 -17.01
C SER A 124 -12.06 -9.58 -15.62
N ARG A 125 -11.69 -10.62 -14.87
CA ARG A 125 -12.23 -10.85 -13.52
C ARG A 125 -11.09 -11.01 -12.51
N LEU A 126 -11.41 -10.75 -11.26
CA LEU A 126 -10.59 -11.02 -10.09
C LEU A 126 -11.41 -11.88 -9.12
N ASP A 127 -10.74 -12.72 -8.33
CA ASP A 127 -11.40 -13.41 -7.22
C ASP A 127 -11.91 -12.40 -6.19
N ALA A 128 -12.92 -12.76 -5.40
CA ALA A 128 -13.56 -11.83 -4.45
C ALA A 128 -12.54 -11.16 -3.51
N ASN A 129 -11.60 -11.93 -2.97
CA ASN A 129 -10.57 -11.45 -2.06
C ASN A 129 -9.28 -10.95 -2.74
N THR A 130 -9.20 -10.99 -4.08
CA THR A 130 -8.12 -10.34 -4.83
C THR A 130 -8.46 -8.88 -5.05
N SER A 131 -7.55 -7.97 -4.68
CA SER A 131 -7.74 -6.53 -4.88
C SER A 131 -7.09 -6.04 -6.19
N GLY A 132 -7.37 -4.79 -6.58
CA GLY A 132 -6.67 -4.09 -7.65
C GLY A 132 -7.47 -3.91 -8.94
N LEU A 133 -6.74 -3.67 -10.04
CA LEU A 133 -7.29 -3.16 -11.30
C LEU A 133 -8.24 -4.15 -11.99
N CYS A 134 -9.49 -3.71 -12.18
CA CYS A 134 -10.53 -4.49 -12.86
C CYS A 134 -11.24 -3.63 -13.91
N ILE A 135 -11.17 -4.07 -15.17
CA ILE A 135 -11.68 -3.33 -16.34
C ILE A 135 -13.06 -3.83 -16.79
N ALA A 136 -13.94 -2.89 -17.09
CA ALA A 136 -15.23 -3.13 -17.72
C ALA A 136 -15.43 -2.21 -18.93
N ALA A 137 -15.93 -2.79 -20.02
CA ALA A 137 -16.34 -2.05 -21.20
C ALA A 137 -17.76 -1.49 -21.00
N LYS A 138 -18.00 -0.29 -21.55
CA LYS A 138 -19.31 0.38 -21.54
C LYS A 138 -20.19 -0.03 -22.72
N ASP A 139 -19.57 -0.53 -23.79
CA ASP A 139 -20.25 -0.97 -25.00
C ASP A 139 -19.68 -2.29 -25.53
N ALA A 140 -20.41 -2.91 -26.47
CA ALA A 140 -20.04 -4.21 -27.03
C ALA A 140 -18.80 -4.15 -27.96
N HIS A 141 -18.56 -3.01 -28.61
CA HIS A 141 -17.40 -2.83 -29.47
C HIS A 141 -16.12 -2.83 -28.63
N ALA A 142 -16.09 -2.04 -27.57
CA ALA A 142 -15.00 -1.99 -26.60
C ALA A 142 -14.76 -3.34 -25.92
N ALA A 143 -15.82 -4.04 -25.53
CA ALA A 143 -15.71 -5.37 -24.94
C ALA A 143 -14.97 -6.35 -25.87
N ASN A 144 -15.35 -6.39 -27.16
CA ASN A 144 -14.72 -7.26 -28.14
C ASN A 144 -13.26 -6.87 -28.44
N ARG A 145 -12.95 -5.57 -28.51
CA ARG A 145 -11.57 -5.09 -28.76
C ARG A 145 -10.63 -5.41 -27.61
N LEU A 146 -11.10 -5.29 -26.37
CA LEU A 146 -10.29 -5.50 -25.17
C LEU A 146 -10.15 -6.98 -24.79
N GLN A 147 -11.08 -7.83 -25.21
CA GLN A 147 -11.08 -9.27 -24.89
C GLN A 147 -9.76 -9.92 -25.32
N GLY A 148 -8.98 -10.42 -24.36
CA GLY A 148 -7.68 -11.06 -24.62
C GLY A 148 -6.52 -10.11 -24.93
N ASN A 149 -6.78 -8.79 -25.02
CA ASN A 149 -5.77 -7.77 -25.30
C ASN A 149 -5.38 -6.95 -24.04
N CYS A 150 -5.63 -7.50 -22.86
CA CYS A 150 -5.21 -6.89 -21.60
C CYS A 150 -4.05 -7.69 -21.00
N ARG A 151 -2.93 -7.02 -20.73
CA ARG A 151 -1.82 -7.56 -19.95
C ARG A 151 -1.98 -7.13 -18.50
N LYS A 152 -1.81 -8.09 -17.59
CA LYS A 152 -1.95 -7.87 -16.15
C LYS A 152 -0.69 -8.29 -15.43
N VAL A 153 -0.31 -7.49 -14.46
CA VAL A 153 0.74 -7.83 -13.50
C VAL A 153 0.11 -7.94 -12.13
N TYR A 154 0.39 -9.05 -11.47
CA TYR A 154 -0.06 -9.31 -10.12
C TYR A 154 1.11 -9.15 -9.15
N TYR A 155 0.79 -8.74 -7.93
CA TYR A 155 1.69 -8.74 -6.79
C TYR A 155 1.15 -9.71 -5.77
N ALA A 156 1.98 -10.63 -5.29
CA ALA A 156 1.59 -11.62 -4.29
C ALA A 156 2.62 -11.71 -3.17
N VAL A 157 2.16 -11.76 -1.92
CA VAL A 157 3.03 -12.09 -0.79
C VAL A 157 2.90 -13.58 -0.51
N VAL A 158 4.02 -14.29 -0.56
CA VAL A 158 4.09 -15.75 -0.38
C VAL A 158 4.95 -16.15 0.80
N HIS A 159 4.61 -17.27 1.43
CA HIS A 159 5.35 -17.83 2.56
C HIS A 159 6.77 -18.26 2.15
N GLY A 160 7.73 -17.98 3.03
CA GLY A 160 9.14 -18.34 2.87
C GLY A 160 9.91 -17.49 1.86
N MET A 161 11.12 -17.95 1.55
CA MET A 161 12.03 -17.31 0.61
C MET A 161 12.00 -18.06 -0.72
N THR A 162 11.45 -17.41 -1.74
CA THR A 162 11.42 -17.91 -3.13
C THR A 162 12.76 -17.67 -3.83
N ASP A 163 13.01 -18.36 -4.94
CA ASP A 163 14.05 -17.95 -5.89
C ASP A 163 13.79 -16.53 -6.45
N GLU A 164 14.82 -15.86 -6.96
CA GLU A 164 14.70 -14.49 -7.48
C GLU A 164 13.74 -14.37 -8.67
N SER A 165 13.67 -15.39 -9.51
CA SER A 165 12.70 -15.47 -10.60
C SER A 165 12.50 -16.91 -11.05
N GLY A 166 11.40 -17.17 -11.73
CA GLY A 166 11.11 -18.49 -12.26
C GLY A 166 9.86 -18.51 -13.14
N THR A 167 9.62 -19.68 -13.73
CA THR A 167 8.42 -19.98 -14.52
C THR A 167 7.79 -21.25 -13.98
N ILE A 168 6.50 -21.19 -13.69
CA ILE A 168 5.69 -22.31 -13.24
C ILE A 168 4.78 -22.70 -14.41
N ASP A 169 5.22 -23.70 -15.17
CA ASP A 169 4.45 -24.34 -16.25
C ASP A 169 3.90 -25.67 -15.74
N ALA A 170 2.67 -25.63 -15.24
CA ALA A 170 2.04 -26.76 -14.57
C ALA A 170 0.53 -26.78 -14.84
N PRO A 171 -0.02 -27.84 -15.47
CA PRO A 171 -1.44 -27.87 -15.80
C PRO A 171 -2.34 -27.92 -14.56
N ILE A 172 -3.43 -27.15 -14.57
CA ILE A 172 -4.37 -27.03 -13.45
C ILE A 172 -5.68 -27.76 -13.75
N ALA A 173 -6.08 -28.65 -12.85
CA ALA A 173 -7.36 -29.34 -12.86
C ALA A 173 -8.21 -28.99 -11.64
N ARG A 174 -9.49 -29.38 -11.68
CA ARG A 174 -10.34 -29.42 -10.49
C ARG A 174 -9.98 -30.63 -9.66
N GLU A 175 -9.86 -30.44 -8.35
CA GLU A 175 -9.69 -31.55 -7.42
C GLU A 175 -10.97 -32.41 -7.44
N ARG A 176 -10.82 -33.74 -7.53
CA ARG A 176 -11.88 -34.66 -8.01
C ARG A 176 -13.21 -34.50 -7.28
N GLU A 177 -13.17 -34.29 -5.96
CA GLU A 177 -14.36 -34.19 -5.11
C GLU A 177 -14.69 -32.75 -4.71
N SER A 178 -13.85 -31.78 -5.07
CA SER A 178 -14.04 -30.40 -4.61
C SER A 178 -14.77 -29.54 -5.63
N ILE A 179 -15.77 -28.81 -5.15
CA ILE A 179 -16.45 -27.81 -5.97
C ILE A 179 -15.52 -26.60 -6.22
N ILE A 180 -14.62 -26.30 -5.28
CA ILE A 180 -13.90 -25.04 -5.22
C ILE A 180 -12.40 -25.23 -5.46
N LEU A 181 -11.80 -26.28 -4.90
CA LEU A 181 -10.36 -26.51 -4.97
C LEU A 181 -9.88 -26.86 -6.38
N ARG A 182 -8.61 -26.56 -6.59
CA ARG A 182 -7.87 -26.75 -7.84
C ARG A 182 -6.51 -27.30 -7.47
N CYS A 183 -5.93 -28.15 -8.30
CA CYS A 183 -4.62 -28.71 -8.07
C CYS A 183 -3.85 -28.85 -9.38
N VAL A 184 -2.53 -28.96 -9.29
CA VAL A 184 -1.69 -29.33 -10.43
C VAL A 184 -1.93 -30.80 -10.73
N ARG A 185 -2.24 -31.11 -11.99
CA ARG A 185 -2.52 -32.48 -12.46
C ARG A 185 -2.30 -32.57 -13.96
N GLU A 186 -1.73 -33.68 -14.43
CA GLU A 186 -1.34 -33.88 -15.84
C GLU A 186 -2.49 -33.75 -16.84
N ASP A 187 -3.71 -34.18 -16.47
CA ASP A 187 -4.93 -34.04 -17.28
C ASP A 187 -5.59 -32.66 -17.14
N GLY A 188 -4.93 -31.72 -16.46
CA GLY A 188 -5.36 -30.36 -16.24
C GLY A 188 -5.24 -29.50 -17.50
N LYS A 189 -5.73 -28.27 -17.39
CA LYS A 189 -5.60 -27.29 -18.47
C LYS A 189 -4.20 -26.66 -18.41
N PRO A 190 -3.51 -26.50 -19.56
CA PRO A 190 -2.23 -25.79 -19.62
C PRO A 190 -2.34 -24.43 -18.93
N SER A 191 -1.36 -24.16 -18.06
CA SER A 191 -1.30 -22.98 -17.22
C SER A 191 0.15 -22.56 -16.99
N VAL A 192 0.46 -21.29 -17.27
CA VAL A 192 1.82 -20.75 -17.13
C VAL A 192 1.80 -19.44 -16.35
N THR A 193 2.68 -19.35 -15.35
CA THR A 193 2.87 -18.18 -14.49
C THR A 193 4.36 -17.87 -14.38
N HIS A 194 4.78 -16.67 -14.74
CA HIS A 194 6.13 -16.17 -14.50
C HIS A 194 6.15 -15.33 -13.23
N TYR A 195 7.23 -15.40 -12.46
CA TYR A 195 7.41 -14.57 -11.28
C TYR A 195 8.82 -14.00 -11.18
N ARG A 196 8.92 -12.85 -10.53
CA ARG A 196 10.16 -12.26 -10.04
C ARG A 196 9.94 -11.78 -8.61
N ARG A 197 10.84 -12.13 -7.69
CA ARG A 197 10.86 -11.64 -6.32
C ARG A 197 11.31 -10.18 -6.32
N THR A 198 10.51 -9.30 -5.72
CA THR A 198 10.79 -7.85 -5.65
C THR A 198 11.14 -7.38 -4.24
N ALA A 199 10.74 -8.13 -3.20
CA ALA A 199 11.12 -7.89 -1.80
C ALA A 199 11.04 -9.19 -0.99
N CYS A 200 11.68 -9.24 0.18
CA CYS A 200 11.54 -10.34 1.14
C CYS A 200 11.97 -9.93 2.56
N CYS A 201 11.42 -10.61 3.57
CA CYS A 201 11.71 -10.37 5.00
C CYS A 201 12.13 -11.65 5.76
N GLY A 202 12.49 -12.71 5.04
CA GLY A 202 12.78 -14.05 5.57
C GLY A 202 11.52 -14.89 5.83
N LYS A 203 10.47 -14.31 6.44
CA LYS A 203 9.16 -14.98 6.60
C LYS A 203 8.37 -15.01 5.28
N TYR A 204 8.47 -13.94 4.49
CA TYR A 204 7.71 -13.75 3.26
C TYR A 204 8.57 -13.26 2.11
N SER A 205 8.10 -13.54 0.89
CA SER A 205 8.58 -12.96 -0.38
C SER A 205 7.45 -12.21 -1.08
N LEU A 206 7.73 -11.00 -1.59
CA LEU A 206 6.85 -10.29 -2.51
C LEU A 206 7.22 -10.68 -3.93
N LEU A 207 6.27 -11.21 -4.68
CA LEU A 207 6.42 -11.60 -6.07
C LEU A 207 5.67 -10.64 -6.97
N ARG A 208 6.31 -10.22 -8.06
CA ARG A 208 5.67 -9.66 -9.25
C ARG A 208 5.43 -10.79 -10.24
N LEU A 209 4.17 -11.03 -10.63
CA LEU A 209 3.76 -12.16 -11.46
C LEU A 209 3.11 -11.71 -12.77
N GLU A 210 3.43 -12.41 -13.84
CA GLU A 210 2.84 -12.28 -15.16
C GLU A 210 2.25 -13.62 -15.60
N LEU A 211 1.09 -13.58 -16.24
CA LEU A 211 0.34 -14.77 -16.63
C LEU A 211 0.25 -14.87 -18.15
N GLU A 212 0.56 -16.04 -18.71
CA GLU A 212 0.18 -16.34 -20.10
C GLU A 212 -1.26 -16.86 -20.19
N THR A 213 -1.76 -17.43 -19.08
CA THR A 213 -3.10 -18.03 -18.99
C THR A 213 -3.86 -17.51 -17.77
N GLY A 214 -5.20 -17.49 -17.84
CA GLY A 214 -6.07 -17.03 -16.74
C GLY A 214 -6.98 -18.13 -16.17
N ARG A 215 -6.44 -19.18 -15.56
CA ARG A 215 -7.27 -20.23 -14.91
C ARG A 215 -7.76 -19.79 -13.53
N THR A 216 -8.87 -20.40 -13.08
CA THR A 216 -9.41 -20.18 -11.73
C THR A 216 -8.34 -20.51 -10.68
N HIS A 217 -8.07 -19.57 -9.78
CA HIS A 217 -7.06 -19.69 -8.71
C HIS A 217 -5.63 -19.98 -9.20
N GLN A 218 -5.29 -19.67 -10.45
CA GLN A 218 -4.02 -20.09 -11.04
C GLN A 218 -2.79 -19.71 -10.21
N ILE A 219 -2.66 -18.43 -9.85
CA ILE A 219 -1.54 -17.93 -9.03
C ILE A 219 -1.48 -18.68 -7.70
N ARG A 220 -2.64 -18.81 -7.03
CA ARG A 220 -2.76 -19.43 -5.70
C ARG A 220 -2.28 -20.89 -5.72
N VAL A 221 -2.74 -21.66 -6.71
CA VAL A 221 -2.36 -23.07 -6.91
C VAL A 221 -0.88 -23.20 -7.28
N HIS A 222 -0.38 -22.37 -8.20
CA HIS A 222 1.01 -22.45 -8.65
C HIS A 222 1.99 -22.12 -7.52
N CYS A 223 1.73 -21.04 -6.77
CA CYS A 223 2.57 -20.67 -5.64
C CYS A 223 2.57 -21.75 -4.55
N ALA A 224 1.42 -22.34 -4.22
CA ALA A 224 1.36 -23.48 -3.30
C ALA A 224 2.09 -24.73 -3.84
N TYR A 225 1.97 -25.01 -5.15
CA TYR A 225 2.63 -26.13 -5.80
C TYR A 225 4.17 -26.07 -5.72
N ILE A 226 4.75 -24.87 -5.81
CA ILE A 226 6.19 -24.68 -5.62
C ILE A 226 6.61 -24.56 -4.14
N GLY A 227 5.71 -24.85 -3.20
CA GLY A 227 6.00 -24.83 -1.76
C GLY A 227 5.88 -23.45 -1.08
N HIS A 228 5.41 -22.43 -1.81
CA HIS A 228 5.30 -21.05 -1.34
C HIS A 228 3.85 -20.55 -1.43
N PRO A 229 2.91 -21.08 -0.62
CA PRO A 229 1.53 -20.62 -0.66
C PRO A 229 1.42 -19.13 -0.29
N LEU A 230 0.37 -18.47 -0.78
CA LEU A 230 0.15 -17.05 -0.48
C LEU A 230 -0.13 -16.85 1.01
N ALA A 231 0.39 -15.76 1.57
CA ALA A 231 0.00 -15.31 2.91
C ALA A 231 -1.53 -15.10 2.95
N GLY A 232 -2.18 -15.56 4.01
CA GLY A 232 -3.64 -15.50 4.20
C GLY A 232 -4.49 -16.39 3.30
N ASP A 233 -3.89 -17.28 2.49
CA ASP A 233 -4.60 -18.23 1.65
C ASP A 233 -4.81 -19.59 2.33
N ASP A 234 -5.74 -19.66 3.27
CA ASP A 234 -6.08 -20.88 4.02
C ASP A 234 -6.53 -22.04 3.12
N LEU A 235 -7.12 -21.75 1.96
CA LEU A 235 -7.58 -22.75 1.01
C LEU A 235 -6.42 -23.55 0.38
N TYR A 236 -5.24 -22.94 0.25
CA TYR A 236 -4.07 -23.53 -0.39
C TYR A 236 -2.86 -23.65 0.55
N GLY A 237 -3.09 -23.65 1.86
CA GLY A 237 -2.07 -23.94 2.88
C GLY A 237 -1.32 -22.71 3.43
N GLY A 238 -1.76 -21.49 3.12
CA GLY A 238 -1.25 -20.27 3.71
C GLY A 238 -1.84 -19.97 5.10
N SER A 239 -1.03 -19.40 5.99
CA SER A 239 -1.49 -18.92 7.31
C SER A 239 -2.21 -17.57 7.21
N ARG A 240 -3.34 -17.41 7.93
CA ARG A 240 -4.11 -16.16 8.08
C ARG A 240 -3.71 -15.32 9.30
N GLU A 241 -2.57 -15.63 9.92
CA GLU A 241 -2.06 -14.95 11.12
C GLU A 241 -1.75 -13.47 10.86
N ASP A 242 -0.99 -13.15 9.81
CA ASP A 242 -0.56 -11.76 9.53
C ASP A 242 -1.48 -11.02 8.54
N ILE A 243 -2.31 -11.74 7.78
CA ILE A 243 -3.26 -11.16 6.84
C ILE A 243 -4.52 -12.04 6.71
N ALA A 244 -5.68 -11.41 6.79
CA ALA A 244 -6.97 -12.10 6.82
C ALA A 244 -7.46 -12.60 5.45
N ARG A 245 -6.72 -12.35 4.36
CA ARG A 245 -7.10 -12.75 2.99
C ARG A 245 -5.87 -13.22 2.23
N HIS A 246 -6.07 -13.95 1.13
CA HIS A 246 -4.95 -14.24 0.22
C HIS A 246 -4.29 -12.93 -0.23
N ALA A 247 -2.99 -12.79 0.02
CA ALA A 247 -2.21 -11.61 -0.29
C ALA A 247 -1.93 -11.55 -1.79
N LEU A 248 -2.95 -11.18 -2.57
CA LEU A 248 -2.89 -11.06 -4.03
C LEU A 248 -3.54 -9.75 -4.47
N HIS A 249 -2.83 -9.02 -5.34
CA HIS A 249 -3.23 -7.72 -5.85
C HIS A 249 -2.93 -7.59 -7.36
N CYS A 250 -3.89 -7.12 -8.16
CA CYS A 250 -3.67 -6.79 -9.57
C CYS A 250 -3.16 -5.34 -9.70
N GLY A 251 -1.85 -5.16 -9.61
CA GLY A 251 -1.22 -3.84 -9.47
C GLY A 251 -0.92 -3.12 -10.78
N GLU A 252 -0.77 -3.82 -11.90
CA GLU A 252 -0.63 -3.17 -13.22
C GLU A 252 -1.60 -3.74 -14.23
N LEU A 253 -2.13 -2.86 -15.08
CA LEU A 253 -3.00 -3.21 -16.19
C LEU A 253 -2.57 -2.42 -17.43
N THR A 254 -2.35 -3.12 -18.53
CA THR A 254 -2.01 -2.52 -19.83
C THR A 254 -2.96 -3.02 -20.91
N PHE A 255 -3.52 -2.11 -21.70
CA PHE A 255 -4.50 -2.42 -22.73
C PHE A 255 -4.49 -1.35 -23.84
N PRO A 256 -4.85 -1.70 -25.08
CA PRO A 256 -5.07 -0.71 -26.12
C PRO A 256 -6.40 0.02 -25.89
N ASP A 257 -6.43 1.34 -26.07
CA ASP A 257 -7.66 2.10 -26.14
C ASP A 257 -8.54 1.54 -27.29
N PRO A 258 -9.82 1.22 -27.06
CA PRO A 258 -10.66 0.59 -28.07
C PRO A 258 -10.86 1.43 -29.34
N MET A 259 -10.80 2.76 -29.20
CA MET A 259 -11.07 3.72 -30.26
C MET A 259 -9.80 4.15 -30.99
N THR A 260 -8.74 4.49 -30.24
CA THR A 260 -7.50 5.01 -30.84
C THR A 260 -6.44 3.92 -31.07
N GLY A 261 -6.51 2.81 -30.35
CA GLY A 261 -5.48 1.77 -30.33
C GLY A 261 -4.22 2.14 -29.53
N GLU A 262 -4.16 3.33 -28.93
CA GLU A 262 -3.04 3.76 -28.09
C GLU A 262 -2.92 2.88 -26.84
N GLU A 263 -1.69 2.53 -26.46
CA GLU A 263 -1.47 1.69 -25.29
C GLU A 263 -1.62 2.50 -23.99
N ILE A 264 -2.60 2.12 -23.17
CA ILE A 264 -2.82 2.71 -21.85
C ILE A 264 -2.22 1.78 -20.80
N LYS A 265 -1.37 2.35 -19.93
CA LYS A 265 -0.80 1.66 -18.77
C LYS A 265 -1.28 2.30 -17.48
N LEU A 266 -1.88 1.50 -16.61
CA LEU A 266 -2.33 1.90 -15.28
C LEU A 266 -1.56 1.13 -14.21
N VAL A 267 -1.26 1.82 -13.12
CA VAL A 267 -0.58 1.26 -11.94
C VAL A 267 -1.41 1.60 -10.71
N CYS A 268 -1.64 0.59 -9.86
CA CYS A 268 -2.26 0.72 -8.55
C CYS A 268 -1.23 0.32 -7.49
N PRO A 269 -1.02 1.14 -6.44
CA PRO A 269 -0.08 0.82 -5.38
C PRO A 269 -0.52 -0.45 -4.64
N LEU A 270 0.46 -1.14 -4.06
CA LEU A 270 0.22 -2.30 -3.21
C LEU A 270 -0.64 -1.86 -2.00
N PRO A 271 -1.70 -2.59 -1.66
CA PRO A 271 -2.55 -2.23 -0.53
C PRO A 271 -1.77 -2.38 0.79
N GLU A 272 -2.09 -1.52 1.77
CA GLU A 272 -1.38 -1.42 3.05
C GLU A 272 -1.29 -2.76 3.80
N ASP A 273 -2.37 -3.55 3.74
CA ASP A 273 -2.46 -4.88 4.36
C ASP A 273 -1.44 -5.90 3.79
N MET A 274 -0.94 -5.66 2.57
CA MET A 274 0.09 -6.48 1.93
C MET A 274 1.49 -5.85 2.06
N ALA A 275 1.58 -4.51 1.97
CA ALA A 275 2.86 -3.80 2.04
C ALA A 275 3.61 -4.12 3.36
N GLY A 276 2.89 -4.08 4.49
CA GLY A 276 3.48 -4.36 5.80
C GLY A 276 3.98 -5.78 6.02
N LEU A 277 3.69 -6.75 5.14
CA LEU A 277 4.10 -8.16 5.32
C LEU A 277 5.55 -8.43 4.90
N THR A 278 6.06 -7.67 3.93
CA THR A 278 7.41 -7.86 3.40
C THR A 278 8.37 -6.76 3.82
N GLU A 279 7.90 -5.83 4.65
CA GLU A 279 8.70 -4.81 5.30
C GLU A 279 9.40 -5.43 6.53
N LYS A 280 10.74 -5.44 6.50
CA LYS A 280 11.58 -5.49 7.70
C LYS A 280 12.51 -4.29 7.66
N ASP A 281 12.36 -3.40 8.63
CA ASP A 281 13.35 -2.41 9.11
C ASP A 281 14.35 -1.89 8.08
N HIS A 282 13.88 -1.38 6.95
CA HIS A 282 14.68 -0.54 6.07
C HIS A 282 14.02 0.82 6.01
N ILE A 283 14.60 1.76 6.77
CA ILE A 283 14.50 3.19 6.50
C ILE A 283 14.84 3.38 5.02
N THR A 284 13.82 3.46 4.14
CA THR A 284 13.79 4.25 2.91
C THR A 284 12.54 3.93 2.05
N GLY A 285 11.57 4.84 2.11
CA GLY A 285 10.85 5.31 0.91
C GLY A 285 9.46 4.75 0.64
N GLY A 286 8.43 5.29 1.30
CA GLY A 286 7.05 5.16 0.82
C GLY A 286 5.96 5.61 1.78
N THR A 287 6.22 5.62 3.08
CA THR A 287 5.34 6.23 4.09
C THR A 287 5.59 7.73 4.15
N THR A 288 4.52 8.51 4.28
CA THR A 288 4.58 9.92 4.67
C THR A 288 5.48 10.01 5.89
N MET A 289 6.70 10.53 5.73
CA MET A 289 7.66 10.64 6.84
C MET A 289 6.97 11.42 7.95
N GLU A 290 6.68 10.76 9.06
CA GLU A 290 6.24 11.47 10.25
C GLU A 290 7.35 12.46 10.60
N LYS A 291 6.98 13.75 10.67
CA LYS A 291 7.94 14.77 11.10
C LYS A 291 8.39 14.39 12.50
N ILE A 292 9.69 14.11 12.66
CA ILE A 292 10.30 13.91 13.97
C ILE A 292 9.92 15.06 14.90
N ALA A 293 9.76 14.79 16.19
CA ALA A 293 9.24 15.76 17.17
C ALA A 293 9.94 17.14 17.10
N SER A 294 11.27 17.14 16.88
CA SER A 294 12.06 18.37 16.72
C SER A 294 11.65 19.24 15.51
N PHE A 295 10.99 18.67 14.49
CA PHE A 295 10.47 19.37 13.31
C PHE A 295 9.01 19.82 13.45
N GLN A 296 8.38 19.53 14.60
CA GLN A 296 7.05 20.01 14.94
C GLN A 296 7.11 21.27 15.83
N VAL A 297 8.29 21.63 16.33
CA VAL A 297 8.50 22.81 17.17
C VAL A 297 8.55 24.09 16.32
N ASP A 298 7.73 25.07 16.68
CA ASP A 298 7.68 26.38 16.03
C ASP A 298 8.81 27.30 16.53
N HIS A 299 9.94 27.25 15.84
CA HIS A 299 11.17 28.00 16.14
C HIS A 299 11.03 29.53 16.09
N THR A 300 9.86 30.07 15.76
CA THR A 300 9.58 31.51 15.81
C THR A 300 9.17 32.00 17.20
N LYS A 301 8.84 31.09 18.13
CA LYS A 301 8.16 31.40 19.40
C LYS A 301 9.03 31.37 20.66
N PHE A 302 10.31 31.04 20.55
CA PHE A 302 11.24 30.97 21.67
C PHE A 302 12.63 31.48 21.27
N GLY A 303 13.52 31.60 22.25
CA GLY A 303 14.83 32.23 22.09
C GLY A 303 15.96 31.43 22.73
N VAL A 304 16.89 32.16 23.34
CA VAL A 304 17.96 31.60 24.16
C VAL A 304 17.35 30.99 25.42
N GLY A 305 17.71 29.76 25.75
CA GLY A 305 17.13 29.02 26.87
C GLY A 305 17.40 27.53 26.79
N MET A 306 16.84 26.77 27.73
CA MET A 306 16.95 25.32 27.78
C MET A 306 15.54 24.70 27.75
N TYR A 307 15.30 23.71 26.92
CA TYR A 307 13.96 23.18 26.71
C TYR A 307 13.95 21.66 26.65
N ILE A 308 12.93 21.00 27.16
CA ILE A 308 12.73 19.56 26.91
C ILE A 308 12.15 19.40 25.52
N SER A 309 12.91 18.78 24.61
CA SER A 309 12.44 18.53 23.24
C SER A 309 11.75 17.19 23.08
N ARG A 310 12.15 16.18 23.84
CA ARG A 310 11.52 14.85 23.84
C ARG A 310 11.90 14.04 25.09
N ILE A 311 11.04 13.08 25.41
CA ILE A 311 11.28 12.06 26.43
C ILE A 311 11.03 10.70 25.77
N ASP A 312 12.06 9.87 25.70
CA ASP A 312 12.05 8.57 25.03
C ASP A 312 12.39 7.48 26.07
N GLY A 313 11.37 6.88 26.69
CA GLY A 313 11.57 5.93 27.78
C GLY A 313 12.21 6.60 29.00
N ASP A 314 13.37 6.11 29.42
CA ASP A 314 14.17 6.68 30.52
C ASP A 314 15.11 7.81 30.06
N ALA A 315 15.11 8.20 28.78
CA ALA A 315 15.98 9.26 28.26
C ALA A 315 15.22 10.58 28.10
N VAL A 316 15.77 11.66 28.67
CA VAL A 316 15.27 13.03 28.52
C VAL A 316 16.23 13.81 27.62
N THR A 317 15.73 14.36 26.53
CA THR A 317 16.52 15.22 25.62
C THR A 317 16.19 16.68 25.86
N TYR A 318 17.24 17.46 26.09
CA TYR A 318 17.19 18.90 26.26
C TYR A 318 17.83 19.62 25.07
N ASP A 319 17.14 20.64 24.59
CA ASP A 319 17.64 21.62 23.64
C ASP A 319 18.24 22.80 24.43
N VAL A 320 19.58 22.88 24.47
CA VAL A 320 20.34 23.95 25.12
C VAL A 320 20.64 25.02 24.07
N ARG A 321 19.80 26.05 23.97
CA ARG A 321 19.85 27.06 22.89
C ARG A 321 20.61 28.30 23.32
N MET A 322 21.74 28.54 22.66
CA MET A 322 22.66 29.65 22.93
C MET A 322 22.32 30.92 22.18
N VAL A 323 21.72 30.78 21.00
CA VAL A 323 21.32 31.90 20.14
C VAL A 323 19.87 31.73 19.68
N LYS A 324 19.23 32.83 19.30
CA LYS A 324 17.84 32.82 18.82
C LYS A 324 17.75 32.06 17.48
N PRO A 325 16.91 31.01 17.38
CA PRO A 325 16.63 30.38 16.09
C PRO A 325 16.12 31.40 15.07
N ASN A 326 16.51 31.26 13.80
CA ASN A 326 16.18 32.20 12.72
C ASN A 326 16.62 33.66 12.98
N GLY A 327 17.57 33.89 13.90
CA GLY A 327 18.05 35.23 14.26
C GLY A 327 19.16 35.78 13.36
N GLY A 328 19.69 35.01 12.41
CA GLY A 328 20.75 35.42 11.47
C GLY A 328 22.18 35.38 12.04
N VAL A 329 22.34 35.20 13.35
CA VAL A 329 23.63 35.02 14.04
C VAL A 329 23.66 33.62 14.66
N TYR A 330 24.73 32.88 14.40
CA TYR A 330 24.92 31.48 14.81
C TYR A 330 26.27 31.30 15.49
N VAL A 331 26.38 30.30 16.36
CA VAL A 331 27.67 29.96 16.99
C VAL A 331 28.61 29.41 15.91
N SER A 332 29.86 29.84 15.91
CA SER A 332 30.85 29.36 14.93
C SER A 332 31.19 27.88 15.19
N ASN A 333 31.59 27.14 14.15
CA ASN A 333 32.01 25.75 14.32
C ASN A 333 33.18 25.60 15.30
N PRO A 334 34.25 26.43 15.24
CA PRO A 334 35.34 26.36 16.22
C PRO A 334 34.90 26.60 17.66
N SER A 335 33.96 27.53 17.88
CA SER A 335 33.38 27.80 19.20
C SER A 335 32.53 26.62 19.69
N LEU A 336 31.64 26.08 18.85
CA LEU A 336 30.84 24.89 19.19
C LEU A 336 31.74 23.69 19.53
N HIS A 337 32.78 23.46 18.74
CA HIS A 337 33.69 22.33 18.95
C HIS A 337 34.46 22.48 20.28
N THR A 338 34.94 23.67 20.62
CA THR A 338 35.56 23.91 21.93
C THR A 338 34.56 23.74 23.08
N ILE A 339 33.33 24.26 22.95
CA ILE A 339 32.29 24.09 23.97
C ILE A 339 31.93 22.62 24.14
N GLU A 340 31.87 21.83 23.06
CA GLU A 340 31.61 20.40 23.12
C GLU A 340 32.62 19.68 24.00
N HIS A 341 33.92 19.90 23.77
CA HIS A 341 35.00 19.27 24.53
C HIS A 341 34.93 19.63 26.01
N LEU A 342 34.76 20.92 26.32
CA LEU A 342 34.73 21.40 27.70
C LEU A 342 33.44 20.97 28.43
N PHE A 343 32.29 21.04 27.76
CA PHE A 343 31.01 20.66 28.34
C PHE A 343 30.95 19.13 28.55
N ALA A 344 31.35 18.33 27.56
CA ALA A 344 31.42 16.87 27.73
C ALA A 344 32.37 16.49 28.88
N THR A 345 33.53 17.13 28.97
CA THR A 345 34.49 16.93 30.07
C THR A 345 33.88 17.28 31.42
N TYR A 346 33.24 18.45 31.53
CA TYR A 346 32.59 18.87 32.77
C TYR A 346 31.46 17.90 33.16
N ALA A 347 30.59 17.54 32.22
CA ALA A 347 29.45 16.66 32.47
C ALA A 347 29.88 15.28 32.97
N ARG A 348 30.95 14.72 32.40
CA ARG A 348 31.54 13.43 32.82
C ARG A 348 32.23 13.47 34.19
N ASN A 349 32.54 14.65 34.70
CA ASN A 349 33.13 14.86 36.03
C ASN A 349 32.14 15.46 37.05
N SER A 350 30.87 15.63 36.67
CA SER A 350 29.84 16.19 37.54
C SER A 350 29.27 15.17 38.55
N ALA A 351 28.53 15.66 39.55
CA ALA A 351 27.83 14.82 40.52
C ALA A 351 26.75 13.91 39.89
N VAL A 352 26.30 14.22 38.66
CA VAL A 352 25.25 13.49 37.93
C VAL A 352 25.78 12.68 36.75
N LYS A 353 27.11 12.48 36.67
CA LYS A 353 27.80 11.84 35.52
C LYS A 353 27.21 10.50 35.07
N ASP A 354 26.71 9.68 36.00
CA ASP A 354 26.16 8.34 35.71
C ASP A 354 24.81 8.41 34.98
N GLY A 355 24.12 9.55 35.11
CA GLY A 355 22.90 9.85 34.37
C GLY A 355 23.13 10.58 33.04
N ILE A 356 24.38 10.90 32.65
CA ILE A 356 24.66 11.60 31.40
C ILE A 356 24.81 10.60 30.24
N ILE A 357 23.90 10.69 29.27
CA ILE A 357 23.93 9.88 28.06
C ILE A 357 24.84 10.55 27.02
N TYR A 358 24.56 11.81 26.67
CA TYR A 358 25.23 12.50 25.56
C TYR A 358 25.18 14.02 25.69
N VAL A 359 26.21 14.69 25.20
CA VAL A 359 26.26 16.14 24.95
C VAL A 359 26.87 16.33 23.57
N GLY A 360 26.26 17.15 22.72
CA GLY A 360 26.85 17.47 21.42
C GLY A 360 26.14 18.61 20.69
N PRO A 361 26.81 19.25 19.72
CA PRO A 361 26.31 20.44 19.05
C PRO A 361 25.11 20.11 18.15
N MET A 362 24.18 21.06 18.06
CA MET A 362 23.10 21.00 17.08
C MET A 362 23.62 21.43 15.70
N GLY A 363 23.31 20.67 14.65
CA GLY A 363 23.73 21.01 13.27
C GLY A 363 23.23 22.36 12.75
N CYS A 364 22.13 22.90 13.31
CA CYS A 364 21.66 24.26 13.01
C CYS A 364 22.51 25.38 13.65
N ARG A 365 23.52 25.01 14.45
CA ARG A 365 24.45 25.92 15.14
C ARG A 365 23.78 26.90 16.11
N THR A 366 22.65 26.49 16.68
CA THR A 366 21.95 27.29 17.70
C THR A 366 22.29 26.91 19.13
N GLY A 367 23.08 25.85 19.35
CA GLY A 367 23.44 25.37 20.68
C GLY A 367 23.71 23.86 20.71
N PHE A 368 23.31 23.18 21.79
CA PHE A 368 23.65 21.78 22.09
C PHE A 368 22.43 20.93 22.43
N TYR A 369 22.51 19.64 22.11
CA TYR A 369 21.67 18.63 22.75
C TYR A 369 22.36 18.15 24.03
N LEU A 370 21.61 18.09 25.12
CA LEU A 370 21.98 17.35 26.33
C LEU A 370 20.97 16.20 26.48
N ILE A 371 21.45 14.98 26.63
CA ILE A 371 20.62 13.80 26.88
C ILE A 371 21.01 13.20 28.22
N THR A 372 20.03 13.08 29.11
CA THR A 372 20.21 12.47 30.43
C THR A 372 19.25 11.29 30.59
N ARG A 373 19.54 10.42 31.56
CA ARG A 373 18.54 9.51 32.11
C ARG A 373 17.56 10.30 33.00
N ASP A 374 16.37 9.74 33.20
CA ASP A 374 15.32 10.24 34.10
C ASP A 374 15.76 10.29 35.58
N THR A 375 16.85 9.61 35.93
CA THR A 375 17.52 9.72 37.23
C THR A 375 18.12 11.11 37.49
N VAL A 376 18.36 11.91 36.45
CA VAL A 376 18.79 13.31 36.58
C VAL A 376 17.54 14.19 36.59
N THR A 377 17.27 14.85 37.71
CA THR A 377 16.09 15.72 37.81
C THR A 377 16.23 16.94 36.90
N GLN A 378 15.10 17.59 36.60
CA GLN A 378 15.09 18.79 35.77
C GLN A 378 15.92 19.93 36.39
N GLU A 379 15.87 20.09 37.70
CA GLU A 379 16.70 21.05 38.45
C GLU A 379 18.18 20.72 38.35
N GLN A 380 18.53 19.43 38.44
CA GLN A 380 19.91 18.96 38.28
C GLN A 380 20.42 19.18 36.85
N ALA A 381 19.58 18.97 35.84
CA ALA A 381 19.93 19.22 34.44
C ALA A 381 20.17 20.72 34.18
N ILE A 382 19.29 21.60 34.69
CA ILE A 382 19.47 23.05 34.62
C ILE A 382 20.77 23.47 35.32
N ALA A 383 21.01 22.97 36.54
CA ALA A 383 22.22 23.27 37.29
C ALA A 383 23.48 22.79 36.55
N LEU A 384 23.46 21.59 35.97
CA LEU A 384 24.56 21.04 35.19
C LEU A 384 24.94 21.95 34.02
N VAL A 385 23.96 22.38 33.21
CA VAL A 385 24.23 23.26 32.05
C VAL A 385 24.77 24.61 32.53
N ARG A 386 24.15 25.19 33.56
CA ARG A 386 24.57 26.47 34.14
C ARG A 386 26.01 26.41 34.64
N ASP A 387 26.35 25.38 35.40
CA ASP A 387 27.66 25.25 36.02
C ASP A 387 28.74 24.88 35.00
N ALA A 388 28.40 24.07 33.99
CA ALA A 388 29.27 23.81 32.84
C ALA A 388 29.56 25.08 32.03
N TYR A 389 28.55 25.90 31.76
CA TYR A 389 28.72 27.14 31.01
C TYR A 389 29.51 28.19 31.81
N ARG A 390 29.34 28.23 33.13
CA ARG A 390 30.18 29.02 34.04
C ARG A 390 31.63 28.57 33.97
N PHE A 391 31.87 27.25 34.12
CA PHE A 391 33.20 26.65 33.98
C PHE A 391 33.85 27.03 32.64
N ILE A 392 33.12 26.92 31.53
CA ILE A 392 33.63 27.28 30.21
C ILE A 392 34.00 28.77 30.15
N SER A 393 33.15 29.67 30.64
CA SER A 393 33.42 31.12 30.60
C SER A 393 34.70 31.53 31.35
N GLU A 394 35.05 30.76 32.37
CA GLU A 394 36.21 30.96 33.25
C GLU A 394 37.40 30.06 32.88
N TYR A 395 37.29 29.23 31.83
CA TYR A 395 38.33 28.27 31.46
C TYR A 395 39.53 28.93 30.78
N HIS A 396 40.74 28.59 31.25
CA HIS A 396 42.00 29.17 30.76
C HIS A 396 43.08 28.12 30.46
N ASP A 397 42.82 26.86 30.76
CA ASP A 397 43.78 25.77 30.57
C ASP A 397 43.70 25.19 29.14
N GLU A 398 44.49 24.16 28.88
CA GLU A 398 44.47 23.42 27.61
C GLU A 398 43.12 22.73 27.40
N ILE A 399 42.60 22.76 26.17
CA ILE A 399 41.31 22.14 25.84
C ILE A 399 41.45 20.61 25.94
N PRO A 400 40.65 19.91 26.74
CA PRO A 400 40.74 18.45 26.83
C PRO A 400 40.50 17.78 25.47
N GLY A 401 41.30 16.77 25.14
CA GLY A 401 41.14 16.00 23.89
C GLY A 401 41.48 16.78 22.61
N CYS A 402 42.28 17.86 22.69
CA CYS A 402 42.60 18.72 21.55
C CYS A 402 43.89 18.32 20.80
N THR A 403 44.26 17.04 20.80
CA THR A 403 45.40 16.53 20.02
C THR A 403 44.95 15.78 18.77
N GLU A 404 45.85 15.60 17.79
CA GLU A 404 45.58 14.88 16.53
C GLU A 404 45.07 13.44 16.75
N VAL A 405 45.49 12.79 17.84
CA VAL A 405 45.09 11.42 18.17
C VAL A 405 43.73 11.37 18.87
N GLU A 406 43.36 12.43 19.60
CA GLU A 406 42.16 12.47 20.44
C GLU A 406 40.95 13.06 19.72
N CYS A 407 41.16 13.96 18.74
CA CYS A 407 40.09 14.61 18.00
C CYS A 407 40.32 14.62 16.49
N GLY A 408 39.29 14.19 15.74
CA GLY A 408 39.30 14.13 14.28
C GLY A 408 39.40 15.49 13.58
N ASN A 409 39.24 16.61 14.31
CA ASN A 409 39.46 17.97 13.79
C ASN A 409 40.10 18.89 14.85
N TYR A 410 41.15 18.42 15.51
CA TYR A 410 41.80 19.12 16.64
C TYR A 410 42.30 20.55 16.35
N LEU A 411 42.43 20.96 15.09
CA LEU A 411 42.83 22.32 14.71
C LEU A 411 41.67 23.33 14.74
N GLU A 412 40.42 22.86 14.73
CA GLU A 412 39.23 23.71 14.66
C GLU A 412 38.71 24.04 16.07
N HIS A 413 39.52 24.70 16.89
CA HIS A 413 39.13 25.17 18.22
C HIS A 413 39.27 26.69 18.36
N ASP A 414 38.32 27.31 19.04
CA ASP A 414 38.39 28.73 19.43
C ASP A 414 37.89 28.92 20.87
N LEU A 415 38.83 28.93 21.82
CA LEU A 415 38.53 29.09 23.25
C LEU A 415 38.01 30.50 23.58
N GLU A 416 38.51 31.54 22.90
CA GLU A 416 38.10 32.91 23.20
C GLU A 416 36.63 33.13 22.80
N SER A 417 36.25 32.66 21.61
CA SER A 417 34.86 32.69 21.17
C SER A 417 33.97 31.81 22.04
N ALA A 418 34.42 30.59 22.39
CA ALA A 418 33.66 29.69 23.26
C ALA A 418 33.31 30.34 24.61
N ARG A 419 34.28 30.97 25.26
CA ARG A 419 34.10 31.69 26.53
C ARG A 419 33.08 32.82 26.44
N LYS A 420 33.04 33.51 25.30
CA LYS A 420 32.11 34.60 25.05
C LYS A 420 30.71 34.10 24.71
N ASP A 421 30.61 33.07 23.89
CA ASP A 421 29.35 32.56 23.33
C ASP A 421 28.48 31.86 24.38
N VAL A 422 29.06 31.34 25.48
CA VAL A 422 28.29 30.76 26.59
C VAL A 422 27.58 31.79 27.47
N LEU A 423 28.07 33.05 27.50
CA LEU A 423 27.58 34.08 28.44
C LEU A 423 26.09 34.44 28.29
N PRO A 424 25.52 34.60 27.07
CA PRO A 424 24.11 34.94 26.92
C PRO A 424 23.17 33.89 27.52
N LEU A 425 23.46 32.61 27.30
CA LEU A 425 22.67 31.52 27.89
C LEU A 425 22.91 31.40 29.38
N LEU A 426 24.16 31.52 29.85
CA LEU A 426 24.49 31.48 31.27
C LEU A 426 23.66 32.50 32.06
N LYS A 427 23.52 33.72 31.53
CA LYS A 427 22.68 34.77 32.12
C LYS A 427 21.19 34.38 32.17
N VAL A 428 20.67 33.77 31.11
CA VAL A 428 19.27 33.29 31.09
C VAL A 428 19.04 32.18 32.11
N LEU A 429 20.06 31.36 32.38
CA LEU A 429 19.96 30.22 33.29
C LEU A 429 20.04 30.57 34.79
N GLU A 430 20.35 31.82 35.16
CA GLU A 430 20.47 32.23 36.57
C GLU A 430 19.17 32.02 37.35
N ASP A 431 18.03 32.37 36.73
CA ASP A 431 16.68 32.29 37.32
C ASP A 431 15.81 31.20 36.67
N TYR A 432 16.40 30.23 35.98
CA TYR A 432 15.65 29.20 35.25
C TYR A 432 14.99 28.19 36.20
N THR A 433 13.71 27.91 35.97
CA THR A 433 12.96 26.89 36.73
C THR A 433 12.55 25.71 35.84
N PRO A 434 12.21 24.55 36.41
CA PRO A 434 11.75 23.39 35.64
C PRO A 434 10.56 23.69 34.72
N GLU A 435 9.64 24.58 35.12
CA GLU A 435 8.48 24.96 34.31
C GLU A 435 8.89 25.66 33.01
N MET A 436 10.02 26.37 33.01
CA MET A 436 10.54 27.07 31.84
C MET A 436 11.13 26.13 30.79
N LEU A 437 11.37 24.85 31.12
CA LEU A 437 11.82 23.84 30.18
C LEU A 437 10.73 23.46 29.16
N ASP A 438 9.46 23.71 29.46
CA ASP A 438 8.38 23.50 28.50
C ASP A 438 8.35 24.67 27.50
N TYR A 439 8.48 24.35 26.21
CA TYR A 439 8.34 25.32 25.12
C TYR A 439 7.08 26.20 25.25
N ARG A 440 5.97 25.64 25.76
CA ARG A 440 4.69 26.34 25.91
C ARG A 440 4.75 27.47 26.92
N TRP A 441 5.57 27.36 27.97
CA TRP A 441 5.72 28.40 29.00
C TRP A 441 6.07 29.76 28.38
N HIS A 442 6.93 29.75 27.36
CA HIS A 442 7.40 30.95 26.65
C HIS A 442 6.40 31.48 25.62
N THR A 443 5.35 30.71 25.30
CA THR A 443 4.32 31.10 24.31
C THR A 443 3.04 31.65 24.95
N THR A 444 2.75 31.27 26.20
CA THR A 444 1.52 31.63 26.92
C THR A 444 1.64 32.90 27.77
N GLN A 445 2.84 33.40 28.02
CA GLN A 445 3.04 34.67 28.72
C GLN A 445 2.93 35.83 27.71
N LYS A 446 1.69 36.30 27.49
CA LYS A 446 1.39 37.57 26.84
C LYS A 446 0.58 38.46 27.77
#